data_AF-A0A6N8Z0L1-F1
#
_entry.id   AF-A0A6N8Z0L1-F1
#
_cell.length_a   1.000
_cell.length_b   1.000
_cell.length_c   1.000
_cell.angle_alpha   90.00
_cell.angle_beta   90.00
_cell.angle_gamma   90.00
#
_symmetry.space_group_name_H-M   'P 1'
#
loop_
_entity.id
_entity.type
_entity.pdbx_description
1 polymer ?
#
loop_
_entity_poly.entity_id
_entity_poly.type
_entity_poly.pdbx_seq_one_letter_code
_entity_poly.pdbx_strand_id
1 'polypeptide(L)'
;MKFGLFTHLPWPEGTSPSQVVHEATEQVCLAEELGYYSAWFAEHHFSRYGLGSSSLVLVSNIAAQTRRIRLGTAVLVPPLHHPVHLAEDTATLDVVSGGRLDVGFGRGTAGYEYSGYNVDQGESQERFQETIGIVQGLWT
;
A
#
# COMPACT_ATOMS: atom_id res chain seq x y z
N MET A 1 15.84 10.30 16.11
CA MET A 1 15.51 8.96 15.59
C MET A 1 14.09 8.99 15.05
N LYS A 2 13.77 8.31 13.93
CA LYS A 2 12.41 8.22 13.37
C LYS A 2 11.93 6.76 13.48
N PHE A 3 10.72 6.54 13.98
CA PHE A 3 10.13 5.21 14.12
C PHE A 3 8.90 5.06 13.24
N GLY A 4 8.70 3.88 12.66
CA GLY A 4 7.55 3.58 11.80
C GLY A 4 6.82 2.32 12.23
N LEU A 5 5.49 2.33 12.09
CA LEU A 5 4.65 1.14 12.19
C LEU A 5 4.62 0.45 10.82
N PHE A 6 4.63 -0.87 10.77
CA PHE A 6 4.42 -1.63 9.55
C PHE A 6 3.36 -2.71 9.79
N THR A 7 2.48 -2.93 8.81
CA THR A 7 1.44 -3.95 8.89
C THR A 7 1.12 -4.57 7.53
N HIS A 8 0.90 -5.89 7.53
CA HIS A 8 0.32 -6.62 6.41
C HIS A 8 -1.22 -6.61 6.41
N LEU A 9 -1.85 -6.03 7.45
CA LEU A 9 -3.26 -6.24 7.77
C LEU A 9 -3.64 -7.74 7.77
N PRO A 10 -3.01 -8.57 8.61
CA PRO A 10 -3.30 -10.00 8.64
C PRO A 10 -4.79 -10.23 8.96
N TRP A 11 -5.37 -11.30 8.42
CA TRP A 11 -6.76 -11.68 8.66
C TRP A 11 -6.86 -13.04 9.38
N PRO A 12 -6.73 -13.05 10.73
CA PRO A 12 -6.85 -14.27 11.52
C PRO A 12 -8.22 -14.92 11.42
N GLU A 13 -8.27 -16.24 11.61
CA GLU A 13 -9.52 -16.96 11.80
C GLU A 13 -10.34 -16.39 12.97
N GLY A 14 -11.66 -16.39 12.81
CA GLY A 14 -12.58 -15.84 13.82
C GLY A 14 -12.73 -14.31 13.81
N THR A 15 -12.01 -13.58 12.97
CA THR A 15 -12.17 -12.12 12.81
C THR A 15 -12.93 -11.74 11.54
N SER A 16 -13.64 -10.61 11.57
CA SER A 16 -14.27 -10.05 10.36
C SER A 16 -13.32 -9.07 9.65
N PRO A 17 -13.34 -8.96 8.31
CA PRO A 17 -12.53 -7.96 7.59
C PRO A 17 -12.78 -6.52 8.06
N SER A 18 -14.03 -6.19 8.41
CA SER A 18 -14.39 -4.88 8.95
C SER A 18 -13.66 -4.59 10.26
N GLN A 19 -13.62 -5.56 11.17
CA GLN A 19 -12.90 -5.45 12.43
C GLN A 19 -11.40 -5.23 12.19
N VAL A 20 -10.77 -6.02 11.32
CA VAL A 20 -9.33 -5.88 11.03
C VAL A 20 -8.99 -4.49 10.46
N VAL A 21 -9.79 -3.99 9.52
CA VAL A 21 -9.58 -2.65 8.93
C VAL A 21 -9.78 -1.55 9.98
N HIS A 22 -10.77 -1.69 10.85
CA HIS A 22 -11.03 -0.73 11.93
C HIS A 22 -9.87 -0.70 12.93
N GLU A 23 -9.47 -1.85 13.46
CA GLU A 23 -8.36 -1.97 14.42
C GLU A 23 -7.03 -1.49 13.82
N ALA A 24 -6.75 -1.81 12.55
CA ALA A 24 -5.56 -1.29 11.86
C ALA A 24 -5.57 0.24 11.74
N THR A 25 -6.75 0.83 11.52
CA THR A 25 -6.90 2.29 11.46
C THR A 25 -6.68 2.92 12.84
N GLU A 26 -7.28 2.35 13.89
CA GLU A 26 -7.08 2.80 15.28
C GLU A 26 -5.61 2.71 15.71
N GLN A 27 -4.91 1.63 15.33
CA GLN A 27 -3.48 1.48 15.59
C GLN A 27 -2.64 2.60 14.97
N VAL A 28 -2.98 3.04 13.76
CA VAL A 28 -2.26 4.13 13.08
C VAL A 28 -2.56 5.48 13.72
N CYS A 29 -3.82 5.73 14.10
CA CYS A 29 -4.19 6.93 14.85
C CYS A 29 -3.43 6.99 16.19
N LEU A 30 -3.40 5.88 16.94
CA LEU A 30 -2.64 5.79 18.18
C LEU A 30 -1.13 5.95 17.95
N ALA A 31 -0.58 5.38 16.87
CA ALA A 31 0.83 5.57 16.53
C ALA A 31 1.16 7.06 16.29
N GLU A 32 0.26 7.83 15.64
CA GLU A 32 0.41 9.28 15.49
C GLU A 32 0.41 10.02 16.83
N GLU A 33 -0.48 9.65 17.76
CA GLU A 33 -0.54 10.22 19.11
C GLU A 33 0.73 9.94 19.92
N LEU A 34 1.29 8.74 19.76
CA LEU A 34 2.53 8.31 20.40
C LEU A 34 3.79 8.87 19.74
N GLY A 35 3.66 9.64 18.66
CA GLY A 35 4.79 10.31 18.00
C GLY A 35 5.57 9.45 17.01
N TYR A 36 4.98 8.37 16.49
CA TYR A 36 5.55 7.65 15.34
C TYR A 36 5.63 8.58 14.13
N TYR A 37 6.69 8.40 13.34
CA TYR A 37 6.95 9.21 12.17
C TYR A 37 6.09 8.78 10.97
N SER A 38 5.85 7.48 10.82
CA SER A 38 5.22 6.90 9.62
C SER A 38 4.49 5.60 9.91
N ALA A 39 3.47 5.26 9.11
CA ALA A 39 2.84 3.94 9.08
C ALA A 39 2.91 3.35 7.66
N TRP A 40 3.23 2.06 7.56
CA TRP A 40 3.54 1.39 6.30
C TRP A 40 2.64 0.16 6.07
N PHE A 41 2.14 0.02 4.85
CA PHE A 41 1.12 -0.97 4.48
C PHE A 41 1.60 -1.86 3.34
N ALA A 42 1.53 -3.18 3.52
CA ALA A 42 1.89 -4.14 2.49
C ALA A 42 0.70 -4.48 1.59
N GLU A 43 0.95 -4.60 0.28
CA GLU A 43 0.00 -5.13 -0.69
C GLU A 43 0.07 -6.66 -0.72
N HIS A 44 -1.10 -7.32 -0.58
CA HIS A 44 -1.25 -8.77 -0.71
C HIS A 44 -2.61 -9.13 -1.28
N HIS A 45 -2.68 -10.21 -2.04
CA HIS A 45 -3.89 -10.64 -2.74
C HIS A 45 -4.28 -12.07 -2.41
N PHE A 46 -5.55 -12.41 -2.61
CA PHE A 46 -6.08 -13.77 -2.67
C PHE A 46 -5.83 -14.70 -1.46
N SER A 47 -5.34 -14.18 -0.33
CA SER A 47 -5.06 -14.98 0.86
C SER A 47 -5.36 -14.23 2.17
N ARG A 48 -5.44 -14.96 3.27
CA ARG A 48 -5.58 -14.38 4.62
C ARG A 48 -4.31 -13.77 5.19
N TYR A 49 -3.20 -13.83 4.44
CA TYR A 49 -1.92 -13.27 4.85
C TYR A 49 -2.01 -11.75 5.03
N GLY A 50 -2.77 -11.06 4.18
CA GLY A 50 -3.02 -9.64 4.29
C GLY A 50 -4.27 -9.18 3.55
N LEU A 51 -5.05 -8.28 4.15
CA LEU A 51 -6.20 -7.61 3.53
C LEU A 51 -5.80 -6.37 2.70
N GLY A 52 -4.50 -6.11 2.55
CA GLY A 52 -3.96 -4.94 1.86
C GLY A 52 -4.06 -4.95 0.33
N SER A 53 -4.95 -5.75 -0.28
CA SER A 53 -5.07 -5.84 -1.75
C SER A 53 -5.40 -4.50 -2.42
N SER A 54 -6.22 -3.69 -1.74
CA SER A 54 -6.54 -2.30 -2.14
C SER A 54 -5.86 -1.30 -1.19
N SER A 55 -4.53 -1.40 -1.06
CA SER A 55 -3.74 -0.60 -0.11
C SER A 55 -4.02 0.91 -0.20
N LEU A 56 -4.07 1.51 -1.39
CA LEU A 56 -4.31 2.95 -1.54
C LEU A 56 -5.69 3.40 -1.04
N VAL A 57 -6.72 2.55 -1.17
CA VAL A 57 -8.07 2.81 -0.65
C VAL A 57 -8.04 2.83 0.88
N LEU A 58 -7.40 1.84 1.50
CA LEU A 58 -7.25 1.76 2.95
C LEU A 58 -6.44 2.95 3.49
N VAL A 59 -5.34 3.30 2.82
CA VAL A 59 -4.50 4.44 3.19
C VAL A 59 -5.26 5.76 3.06
N SER A 60 -6.12 5.92 2.05
CA SER A 60 -6.99 7.10 1.92
C SER A 60 -7.93 7.28 3.12
N ASN A 61 -8.56 6.20 3.58
CA ASN A 61 -9.38 6.21 4.80
C ASN A 61 -8.57 6.63 6.04
N ILE A 62 -7.35 6.12 6.18
CA ILE A 62 -6.45 6.45 7.30
C ILE A 62 -5.94 7.89 7.19
N ALA A 63 -5.67 8.38 5.98
CA ALA A 63 -5.24 9.74 5.71
C ALA A 63 -6.29 10.76 6.19
N ALA A 64 -7.58 10.47 5.99
CA ALA A 64 -8.66 11.32 6.46
C ALA A 64 -8.75 11.44 7.99
N GLN A 65 -8.28 10.43 8.72
CA GLN A 65 -8.36 10.34 10.19
C GLN A 65 -7.09 10.81 10.91
N THR A 66 -5.99 10.96 10.18
CA THR A 66 -4.70 11.42 10.69
C THR A 66 -4.35 12.81 10.19
N ARG A 67 -3.34 13.46 10.78
CA ARG A 67 -2.98 14.85 10.45
C ARG A 67 -1.49 15.09 10.22
N ARG A 68 -0.61 14.24 10.76
CA ARG A 68 0.84 14.45 10.81
C ARG A 68 1.63 13.22 10.38
N ILE A 69 1.20 12.01 10.75
CA ILE A 69 1.92 10.78 10.43
C ILE A 69 2.02 10.60 8.92
N ARG A 70 3.20 10.21 8.44
CA ARG A 70 3.38 9.84 7.03
C ARG A 70 2.78 8.47 6.78
N LEU A 71 2.21 8.26 5.60
CA LEU A 71 1.55 7.03 5.23
C LEU A 71 2.28 6.44 4.04
N GLY A 72 2.75 5.20 4.16
CA GLY A 72 3.64 4.62 3.18
C GLY A 72 3.19 3.26 2.67
N THR A 73 3.52 2.94 1.44
CA THR A 73 3.35 1.58 0.90
C THR A 73 4.66 0.82 1.04
N ALA A 74 4.60 -0.41 1.55
CA ALA A 74 5.76 -1.29 1.73
C ALA A 74 5.38 -2.74 1.40
N VAL A 75 5.04 -3.04 0.15
CA VAL A 75 5.18 -2.21 -1.07
C VAL A 75 3.89 -2.28 -1.90
N LEU A 76 3.73 -1.36 -2.86
CA LEU A 76 2.89 -1.63 -4.03
C LEU A 76 3.62 -2.58 -4.99
N VAL A 77 2.88 -3.36 -5.77
CA VAL A 77 3.45 -4.36 -6.70
C VAL A 77 3.23 -3.96 -8.17
N PRO A 78 4.05 -3.04 -8.73
CA PRO A 78 3.87 -2.50 -10.09
C PRO A 78 3.56 -3.50 -11.21
N PRO A 79 4.15 -4.71 -11.24
CA PRO A 79 3.84 -5.69 -12.29
C PRO A 79 2.36 -6.12 -12.36
N LEU A 80 1.60 -5.93 -11.27
CA LEU A 80 0.19 -6.31 -11.17
C LEU A 80 -0.78 -5.15 -11.47
N HIS A 81 -0.27 -3.94 -11.74
CA HIS A 81 -1.08 -2.73 -11.90
C HIS A 81 -0.90 -2.09 -13.27
N HIS A 82 -1.91 -1.35 -13.71
CA HIS A 82 -1.78 -0.46 -14.86
C HIS A 82 -0.95 0.78 -14.45
N PRO A 83 0.13 1.13 -15.18
CA PRO A 83 1.07 2.17 -14.74
C PRO A 83 0.42 3.56 -14.61
N VAL A 84 -0.51 3.91 -15.51
CA VAL A 84 -1.20 5.19 -15.47
C VAL A 84 -2.09 5.31 -14.23
N HIS A 85 -2.87 4.27 -13.91
CA HIS A 85 -3.73 4.30 -12.72
C HIS A 85 -2.88 4.33 -11.44
N LEU A 86 -1.76 3.59 -11.42
CA LEU A 86 -0.84 3.63 -10.28
C LEU A 86 -0.30 5.05 -10.05
N ALA A 87 0.05 5.78 -11.11
CA ALA A 87 0.48 7.17 -11.03
C ALA A 87 -0.64 8.11 -10.57
N GLU A 88 -1.84 7.98 -11.17
CA GLU A 88 -3.02 8.80 -10.84
C GLU A 88 -3.48 8.60 -9.39
N ASP A 89 -3.61 7.35 -8.95
CA ASP A 89 -4.10 7.01 -7.60
C ASP A 89 -3.11 7.47 -6.53
N THR A 90 -1.81 7.27 -6.75
CA THR A 90 -0.77 7.72 -5.80
C THR A 90 -0.65 9.24 -5.76
N ALA A 91 -0.69 9.93 -6.90
CA ALA A 91 -0.70 11.39 -6.95
C ALA A 91 -1.96 11.97 -6.29
N THR A 92 -3.12 11.37 -6.54
CA THR A 92 -4.40 11.76 -5.92
C THR A 92 -4.32 11.58 -4.41
N LEU A 93 -3.83 10.44 -3.95
CA LEU A 93 -3.69 10.17 -2.51
C LEU A 93 -2.67 11.09 -1.84
N ASP A 94 -1.59 11.48 -2.53
CA ASP A 94 -0.65 12.46 -2.00
C ASP A 94 -1.36 13.79 -1.73
N VAL A 95 -2.18 14.28 -2.67
CA VAL A 95 -3.01 15.48 -2.49
C VAL A 95 -4.02 15.30 -1.36
N VAL A 96 -4.77 14.19 -1.33
CA VAL A 96 -5.75 13.88 -0.27
C VAL A 96 -5.09 13.85 1.11
N SER A 97 -3.88 13.31 1.21
CA SER A 97 -3.12 13.22 2.46
C SER A 97 -2.47 14.55 2.86
N GLY A 98 -2.38 15.54 1.97
CA GLY A 98 -1.65 16.79 2.19
C GLY A 98 -0.14 16.62 2.13
N GLY A 99 0.38 15.83 1.18
CA GLY A 99 1.82 15.61 0.99
C GLY A 99 2.45 14.59 1.96
N ARG A 100 1.61 13.73 2.56
CA ARG A 100 2.04 12.77 3.59
C ARG A 100 2.25 11.35 3.04
N LEU A 101 2.04 11.13 1.74
CA LEU A 101 2.23 9.82 1.14
C LEU A 101 3.73 9.54 0.88
N ASP A 102 4.17 8.32 1.17
CA ASP A 102 5.45 7.76 0.77
C ASP A 102 5.19 6.51 -0.10
N VAL A 103 5.47 6.59 -1.40
CA VAL A 103 5.21 5.45 -2.29
C VAL A 103 6.42 4.54 -2.37
N GLY A 104 6.34 3.38 -1.70
CA GLY A 104 7.29 2.29 -1.85
C GLY A 104 6.79 1.25 -2.85
N PHE A 105 7.65 0.90 -3.80
CA PHE A 105 7.40 -0.12 -4.82
C PHE A 105 8.30 -1.33 -4.62
N GLY A 106 7.81 -2.51 -4.97
CA GLY A 106 8.63 -3.70 -5.07
C GLY A 106 8.04 -4.70 -6.04
N ARG A 107 8.88 -5.63 -6.50
CA ARG A 107 8.51 -6.54 -7.59
C ARG A 107 7.45 -7.57 -7.20
N GLY A 108 7.27 -7.86 -5.91
CA GLY A 108 6.45 -8.98 -5.46
C GLY A 108 7.08 -10.34 -5.79
N THR A 109 6.79 -11.35 -4.98
CA THR A 109 7.42 -12.69 -5.10
C THR A 109 6.41 -13.84 -5.05
N ALA A 110 5.16 -13.57 -4.66
CA ALA A 110 4.13 -14.58 -4.53
C ALA A 110 3.57 -14.99 -5.90
N GLY A 111 4.00 -16.14 -6.42
CA GLY A 111 3.59 -16.62 -7.75
C GLY A 111 2.07 -16.79 -7.91
N TYR A 112 1.34 -17.09 -6.82
CA TYR A 112 -0.12 -17.20 -6.87
C TYR A 112 -0.81 -15.84 -7.10
N GLU A 113 -0.21 -14.72 -6.70
CA GLU A 113 -0.74 -13.38 -6.95
C GLU A 113 -0.60 -13.04 -8.44
N TYR A 114 0.56 -13.36 -9.04
CA TYR A 114 0.78 -13.25 -10.48
C TYR A 114 -0.24 -14.07 -11.29
N SER A 115 -0.45 -15.33 -10.91
CA SER A 115 -1.45 -16.18 -11.55
C SER A 115 -2.86 -15.61 -11.42
N GLY A 116 -3.22 -15.05 -10.26
CA GLY A 116 -4.55 -14.44 -10.04
C GLY A 116 -4.82 -13.20 -10.91
N TYR A 117 -3.77 -12.45 -11.26
CA TYR A 117 -3.83 -11.33 -12.19
C TYR A 117 -3.58 -11.70 -13.65
N ASN A 118 -3.37 -12.99 -13.96
CA ASN A 118 -3.00 -13.48 -15.28
C ASN A 118 -1.76 -12.76 -15.86
N VAL A 119 -0.74 -12.56 -15.00
CA VAL A 119 0.56 -11.98 -15.37
C VAL A 119 1.63 -13.07 -15.27
N ASP A 120 2.47 -13.21 -16.30
CA ASP A 120 3.62 -14.12 -16.22
C ASP A 120 4.66 -13.56 -15.23
N GLN A 121 4.99 -14.34 -14.20
CA GLN A 121 6.01 -13.97 -13.23
C GLN A 121 7.41 -13.81 -13.88
N GLY A 122 7.67 -14.47 -15.01
CA GLY A 122 8.88 -14.30 -15.80
C GLY A 122 9.08 -12.87 -16.32
N GLU A 123 7.98 -12.15 -16.57
CA GLU A 123 7.99 -10.75 -17.04
C GLU A 123 8.09 -9.73 -15.90
N SER A 124 8.09 -10.18 -14.64
CA SER A 124 8.00 -9.32 -13.46
C SER A 124 9.06 -8.22 -13.39
N GLN A 125 10.29 -8.53 -13.79
CA GLN A 125 11.39 -7.56 -13.78
C GLN A 125 11.20 -6.46 -14.82
N GLU A 126 10.83 -6.83 -16.05
CA GLU A 126 10.63 -5.90 -17.16
C GLU A 126 9.43 -4.99 -16.87
N ARG A 127 8.29 -5.58 -16.52
CA ARG A 127 7.08 -4.84 -16.12
C ARG A 127 7.33 -3.90 -14.95
N PHE A 128 8.11 -4.31 -13.96
CA PHE A 128 8.47 -3.44 -12.85
C PHE A 128 9.23 -2.20 -13.34
N GLN A 129 10.28 -2.37 -14.14
CA GLN A 129 11.08 -1.24 -14.63
C GLN A 129 10.26 -0.30 -15.53
N GLU A 130 9.47 -0.87 -16.45
CA GLU A 130 8.59 -0.10 -17.33
C GLU A 130 7.57 0.71 -16.53
N THR A 131 6.84 0.07 -15.61
CA THR A 131 5.83 0.75 -14.79
C THR A 131 6.43 1.86 -13.96
N ILE A 132 7.59 1.65 -13.33
CA ILE A 132 8.26 2.71 -12.57
C ILE A 132 8.66 3.88 -13.47
N GLY A 133 9.20 3.61 -14.65
CA GLY A 133 9.55 4.65 -15.61
C GLY A 133 8.36 5.50 -16.03
N ILE A 134 7.21 4.86 -16.32
CA ILE A 134 5.97 5.56 -16.68
C ILE A 134 5.44 6.37 -15.49
N VAL A 135 5.35 5.77 -14.30
CA VAL A 135 4.85 6.44 -13.10
C VAL A 135 5.68 7.69 -12.78
N GLN A 136 7.01 7.56 -12.78
CA GLN A 136 7.89 8.70 -12.52
C GLN A 136 7.76 9.79 -13.59
N GLY A 137 7.63 9.42 -14.85
CA GLY A 137 7.43 10.37 -15.95
C GLY A 137 6.08 11.11 -15.90
N LEU A 138 5.05 10.52 -15.27
CA LEU A 138 3.75 11.15 -15.09
C LEU A 138 3.68 12.07 -13.85
N TRP A 139 4.59 11.90 -12.89
CA TRP A 139 4.68 12.76 -11.70
C TRP A 139 5.41 14.09 -11.96
N THR A 140 6.10 14.25 -13.10
CA THR A 140 6.91 15.42 -13.46
C THR A 140 6.24 16.32 -14.48
#